data_AF-A0A952EUV5-F1
#
_entry.id   AF-A0A952EUV5-F1
#
_cell.length_a   1.000
_cell.length_b   1.000
_cell.length_c   1.000
_cell.angle_alpha   90.00
_cell.angle_beta   90.00
_cell.angle_gamma   90.00
#
_symmetry.space_group_name_H-M   'P 1'
#
loop_
_entity.id
_entity.type
_entity.pdbx_description
1 polymer ?
#
loop_
_entity_poly.entity_id
_entity_poly.type
_entity_poly.pdbx_seq_one_letter_code
_entity_poly.pdbx_strand_id
1 'polypeptide(L)'
;QLLADNNTRLWVYSPATLTCSDPAAMIGYCDQAQGSNRTFYQHYRAVGGHNGHFDFPDGPNHDWGSWSGQLGAMSGELVATIK
;
A
#
# COMPACT_ATOMS: atom_id res chain seq x y z
N GLN A 1 -2.81 -8.32 13.83
CA GLN A 1 -3.97 -8.67 14.68
C GLN A 1 -4.90 -7.48 14.91
N LEU A 2 -4.49 -6.44 15.65
CA LEU A 2 -5.37 -5.30 15.98
C LEU A 2 -6.05 -4.61 14.79
N LEU A 3 -5.38 -4.48 13.64
CA LEU A 3 -5.99 -3.90 12.43
C LEU A 3 -7.18 -4.74 11.91
N ALA A 4 -7.10 -6.06 12.05
CA ALA A 4 -8.19 -6.97 11.69
C ALA A 4 -9.29 -6.92 12.76
N ASP A 5 -8.92 -7.03 14.04
CA ASP A 5 -9.88 -7.04 15.15
C ASP A 5 -10.71 -5.75 15.23
N ASN A 6 -10.07 -4.60 14.97
CA ASN A 6 -10.73 -3.29 14.97
C ASN A 6 -11.40 -2.95 13.64
N ASN A 7 -11.42 -3.88 12.68
CA ASN A 7 -11.95 -3.66 11.34
C ASN A 7 -11.42 -2.35 10.70
N THR A 8 -10.14 -2.04 10.90
CA THR A 8 -9.52 -0.80 10.42
C THR A 8 -9.52 -0.78 8.89
N ARG A 9 -9.97 0.34 8.29
CA ARG A 9 -9.91 0.56 6.84
C ARG A 9 -8.47 0.83 6.42
N LEU A 10 -7.92 0.02 5.49
CA LEU A 10 -6.52 0.15 5.03
C LEU A 10 -6.39 0.36 3.52
N TRP A 11 -5.68 1.38 3.07
CA TRP A 11 -5.30 1.54 1.67
C TRP A 11 -3.79 1.29 1.52
N VAL A 12 -3.41 0.20 0.86
CA VAL A 12 -2.01 -0.17 0.63
C VAL A 12 -1.78 -0.27 -0.87
N TYR A 13 -0.92 0.61 -1.39
CA TYR A 13 -0.45 0.58 -2.76
C TYR A 13 1.07 0.43 -2.75
N SER A 14 1.58 -0.59 -3.44
CA SER A 14 3.02 -0.81 -3.59
C SER A 14 3.31 -1.41 -4.96
N PRO A 15 3.92 -0.66 -5.90
CA PRO A 15 4.40 -1.22 -7.16
C PRO A 15 5.27 -2.46 -6.95
N ALA A 16 5.27 -3.36 -7.93
CA ALA A 16 6.02 -4.62 -7.87
C ALA A 16 7.49 -4.51 -8.30
N THR A 17 7.93 -3.32 -8.74
CA THR A 17 9.34 -3.08 -9.09
C THR A 17 10.25 -3.20 -7.87
N LEU A 18 11.49 -3.63 -8.09
CA LEU A 18 12.55 -3.64 -7.06
C LEU A 18 13.43 -2.39 -7.12
N THR A 19 13.14 -1.49 -8.07
CA THR A 19 13.87 -0.24 -8.27
C THR A 19 12.96 0.96 -8.03
N CYS A 20 13.55 2.15 -8.02
CA CYS A 20 12.86 3.41 -7.80
C CYS A 20 13.56 4.49 -8.62
N SER A 21 12.77 5.41 -9.15
CA SER A 21 13.25 6.64 -9.78
C SER A 21 13.63 7.71 -8.74
N ASP A 22 13.12 7.59 -7.51
CA ASP A 22 13.44 8.45 -6.36
C ASP A 22 13.89 7.60 -5.14
N PRO A 23 15.19 7.24 -5.06
CA PRO A 23 15.72 6.48 -3.93
C PRO A 23 15.60 7.21 -2.58
N ALA A 24 15.61 8.55 -2.57
CA ALA A 24 15.52 9.32 -1.34
C ALA A 24 14.12 9.22 -0.73
N ALA A 25 13.07 9.27 -1.55
CA ALA A 25 11.70 9.04 -1.11
C ALA A 25 11.49 7.62 -0.53
N MET A 26 12.33 6.68 -0.93
CA MET A 26 12.34 5.29 -0.47
C MET A 26 13.45 4.98 0.53
N ILE A 27 14.05 6.01 1.15
CA ILE A 27 15.12 5.90 2.16
C ILE A 27 16.31 5.01 1.74
N GLY A 28 16.54 4.84 0.43
CA GLY A 28 17.60 4.02 -0.13
C GLY A 28 17.30 2.51 -0.24
N TYR A 29 16.09 2.06 0.09
CA TYR A 29 15.73 0.63 0.20
C TYR A 29 14.51 0.25 -0.64
N CYS A 30 14.55 0.55 -1.94
CA CYS A 30 13.42 0.37 -2.85
C CYS A 30 13.02 -1.10 -3.02
N ASP A 31 14.00 -2.00 -3.01
CA ASP A 31 13.83 -3.45 -3.12
C ASP A 31 13.07 -4.07 -1.92
N GLN A 32 13.12 -3.43 -0.75
CA GLN A 32 12.43 -3.92 0.45
C GLN A 32 10.92 -3.68 0.41
N ALA A 33 10.46 -2.65 -0.30
CA ALA A 33 9.06 -2.23 -0.30
C ALA A 33 8.14 -3.32 -0.86
N GLN A 34 8.53 -3.95 -1.97
CA GLN A 34 7.75 -5.00 -2.61
C GLN A 34 7.55 -6.21 -1.67
N GLY A 35 8.63 -6.69 -1.07
CA GLY A 35 8.60 -7.86 -0.20
C GLY A 35 7.83 -7.60 1.08
N SER A 36 8.15 -6.50 1.77
CA SER A 36 7.52 -6.16 3.05
C SER A 36 6.02 -5.93 2.94
N ASN A 37 5.53 -5.24 1.89
CA ASN A 37 4.11 -5.02 1.70
C ASN A 37 3.34 -6.31 1.35
N ARG A 38 3.95 -7.23 0.58
CA ARG A 38 3.35 -8.55 0.30
C ARG A 38 3.28 -9.41 1.55
N THR A 39 4.34 -9.41 2.36
CA THR A 39 4.33 -10.10 3.66
C THR A 39 3.27 -9.52 4.58
N PHE A 40 3.14 -8.20 4.65
CA PHE A 40 2.07 -7.54 5.42
C PHE A 40 0.69 -7.96 4.93
N TYR A 41 0.43 -7.95 3.63
CA TYR A 41 -0.84 -8.40 3.05
C TYR A 41 -1.16 -9.86 3.41
N GLN A 42 -0.21 -10.77 3.22
CA GLN A 42 -0.38 -12.18 3.56
C GLN A 42 -0.71 -12.36 5.04
N HIS A 43 0.03 -11.67 5.92
CA HIS A 43 -0.22 -11.73 7.35
C HIS A 43 -1.60 -11.12 7.71
N TYR A 44 -1.95 -9.96 7.16
CA TYR A 44 -3.24 -9.30 7.37
C TYR A 44 -4.40 -10.24 7.02
N ARG A 45 -4.32 -10.94 5.88
CA ARG A 45 -5.33 -11.94 5.48
C ARG A 45 -5.32 -13.17 6.38
N ALA A 46 -4.15 -13.69 6.74
CA ALA A 46 -4.01 -14.87 7.60
C ALA A 46 -4.64 -14.67 8.99
N VAL A 47 -4.63 -13.43 9.51
CA VAL A 47 -5.26 -13.09 10.79
C VAL A 47 -6.74 -12.65 10.66
N GLY A 48 -7.37 -12.90 9.50
CA GLY A 48 -8.79 -12.61 9.26
C GLY A 48 -9.12 -11.20 8.78
N GLY A 49 -8.11 -10.40 8.43
CA GLY A 49 -8.31 -9.04 7.93
C GLY A 49 -9.12 -8.99 6.62
N HIS A 50 -10.18 -8.19 6.62
CA HIS A 50 -11.11 -8.11 5.49
C HIS A 50 -11.52 -6.70 5.05
N ASN A 51 -10.99 -5.64 5.67
CA ASN A 51 -11.33 -4.24 5.38
C ASN A 51 -10.14 -3.45 4.80
N GLY A 52 -9.47 -4.04 3.81
CA GLY A 52 -8.32 -3.42 3.15
C GLY A 52 -8.41 -3.49 1.64
N HIS A 53 -7.96 -2.40 1.01
CA HIS A 53 -7.63 -2.32 -0.41
C HIS A 53 -6.13 -2.49 -0.56
N PHE A 54 -5.73 -3.44 -1.40
CA PHE A 54 -4.34 -3.79 -1.65
C PHE A 54 -4.12 -3.85 -3.15
N ASP A 55 -3.19 -3.05 -3.65
CA ASP A 55 -2.82 -3.04 -5.06
C ASP A 55 -1.30 -3.15 -5.22
N PHE A 56 -0.88 -4.10 -6.05
CA PHE A 56 0.51 -4.48 -6.28
C PHE A 56 0.84 -4.54 -7.78
N PRO A 57 0.68 -3.43 -8.52
CA PRO A 57 0.75 -3.44 -9.97
C PRO A 57 2.18 -3.63 -10.49
N ASP A 58 2.28 -4.31 -11.63
CA ASP A 58 3.51 -4.35 -12.43
C ASP A 58 3.61 -3.08 -13.30
N GLY A 59 4.81 -2.52 -13.45
CA GLY A 59 5.10 -1.40 -14.35
C GLY A 59 5.41 -0.05 -13.68
N PRO A 60 4.58 0.48 -12.77
CA PRO A 60 4.87 1.73 -12.07
C PRO A 60 6.14 1.68 -11.21
N ASN A 61 6.66 2.86 -10.85
CA ASN A 61 7.83 3.02 -9.99
C ASN A 61 7.44 3.44 -8.56
N HIS A 62 8.35 3.22 -7.61
CA HIS A 62 8.24 3.81 -6.27
C HIS A 62 8.60 5.31 -6.31
N ASP A 63 7.64 6.15 -6.71
CA ASP A 63 7.81 7.60 -6.83
C ASP A 63 6.53 8.41 -6.67
N TRP A 64 6.70 9.73 -6.54
CA TRP A 64 5.60 10.69 -6.41
C TRP A 64 4.65 10.69 -7.60
N GLY A 65 5.13 10.40 -8.81
CA GLY A 65 4.28 10.27 -9.99
C GLY A 65 3.23 9.19 -9.79
N SER A 66 3.66 8.01 -9.35
CA SER A 66 2.78 6.87 -9.10
C SER A 66 1.91 7.07 -7.86
N TRP A 67 2.43 7.67 -6.79
CA TRP A 67 1.67 7.89 -5.55
C TRP A 67 0.59 8.98 -5.67
N SER A 68 0.83 10.01 -6.47
CA SER A 68 -0.14 11.12 -6.64
C SER A 68 -1.48 10.62 -7.22
N GLY A 69 -1.44 9.68 -8.17
CA GLY A 69 -2.65 9.07 -8.73
C GLY A 69 -3.45 8.27 -7.68
N GLN A 70 -2.75 7.65 -6.73
CA GLN A 70 -3.38 6.86 -5.66
C GLN A 70 -4.09 7.75 -4.64
N LEU A 71 -3.56 8.94 -4.34
CA LEU A 71 -4.27 9.91 -3.51
C LEU A 71 -5.63 10.30 -4.10
N GLY A 72 -5.68 10.50 -5.43
CA GLY A 72 -6.93 10.73 -6.16
C GLY A 72 -7.87 9.53 -6.04
N ALA A 73 -7.37 8.32 -6.29
CA ALA A 73 -8.16 7.08 -6.23
C ALA A 73 -8.75 6.81 -4.83
N MET A 74 -7.99 7.06 -3.76
CA MET A 74 -8.45 6.83 -2.39
C MET A 74 -9.39 7.94 -1.86
N SER A 75 -9.40 9.12 -2.47
CA SER A 75 -10.06 10.31 -1.92
C SER A 75 -11.56 10.12 -1.64
N GLY A 76 -12.30 9.51 -2.58
CA GLY A 76 -13.73 9.26 -2.41
C GLY A 76 -14.03 8.27 -1.28
N GLU A 77 -13.16 7.26 -1.13
CA GLU A 77 -13.28 6.30 -0.04
C GLU A 77 -12.94 6.91 1.32
N LEU A 78 -11.92 7.76 1.39
CA LEU A 78 -11.57 8.49 2.62
C LEU A 78 -12.76 9.30 3.13
N VAL A 79 -13.44 10.04 2.24
CA VAL A 79 -14.64 10.83 2.57
C VAL A 79 -15.79 9.93 3.06
N ALA A 80 -15.96 8.74 2.50
CA ALA A 80 -17.00 7.80 2.93
C ALA A 80 -16.68 7.11 4.27
N THR A 81 -15.38 6.96 4.59
CA THR A 81 -14.90 6.20 5.74
C THR A 81 -14.77 7.06 6.99
N ILE A 82 -14.25 8.29 6.87
CA ILE A 82 -14.00 9.19 8.00
C ILE A 82 -15.24 10.07 8.20
N LYS A 83 -15.90 9.93 9.35
CA LYS A 83 -17.03 10.76 9.79
C LYS A 83 -16.69 11.51 11.06
#